data_AF-A0A2N2V4R6-F1
#
_entry.id   AF-A0A2N2V4R6-F1
#
_cell.length_a   1.000
_cell.length_b   1.000
_cell.length_c   1.000
_cell.angle_alpha   90.00
_cell.angle_beta   90.00
_cell.angle_gamma   90.00
#
_symmetry.space_group_name_H-M   'P 1'
#
loop_
_entity.id
_entity.type
_entity.pdbx_description
1 polymer ?
#
loop_
_entity_poly.entity_id
_entity_poly.type
_entity_poly.pdbx_seq_one_letter_code
_entity_poly.pdbx_strand_id
1 'polypeptide(L)' 'MNVKVHYRITQDRAGLPQDFSGARRFATSEGQAIEDLARKQLAADWQIPASAVEICRVEH' A
#
# COMPACT_ATOMS: atom_id res chain seq x y z
N MET A 1 11.25 10.92 7.08
CA MET A 1 12.04 9.67 7.29
C MET A 1 11.63 8.67 6.22
N ASN A 2 12.51 7.81 5.71
CA ASN A 2 12.12 6.85 4.66
C ASN A 2 11.81 5.50 5.29
N VAL A 3 10.54 5.12 5.30
CA VAL A 3 10.09 3.84 5.85
C VAL A 3 9.76 2.89 4.73
N LYS A 4 10.03 1.60 4.93
CA LYS A 4 9.72 0.55 3.97
C LYS A 4 8.40 -0.10 4.38
N VAL A 5 7.43 -0.06 3.48
CA VAL A 5 6.09 -0.61 3.69
C VAL A 5 5.95 -1.86 2.83
N HIS A 6 5.65 -2.98 3.48
CA HIS A 6 5.26 -4.24 2.86
C HIS A 6 3.75 -4.27 2.74
N TYR A 7 3.26 -4.58 1.55
CA TYR A 7 1.83 -4.57 1.23
C TYR A 7 1.46 -5.78 0.38
N ARG A 8 0.17 -6.09 0.39
CA ARG A 8 -0.47 -7.13 -0.41
C ARG A 8 -1.65 -6.56 -1.15
N ILE A 9 -1.76 -6.88 -2.43
CA ILE A 9 -2.87 -6.54 -3.31
C ILE A 9 -3.75 -7.78 -3.42
N THR A 10 -4.94 -7.70 -2.86
CA THR A 10 -5.90 -8.83 -2.77
C THR A 10 -6.85 -8.90 -3.96
N GLN A 11 -6.93 -7.82 -4.74
CA GLN A 11 -7.84 -7.71 -5.87
C GLN A 11 -7.22 -6.82 -6.96
N ASP A 12 -7.38 -7.23 -8.21
CA ASP A 12 -6.98 -6.42 -9.37
C ASP A 12 -8.05 -5.36 -9.74
N ARG A 13 -7.75 -4.53 -10.74
CA ARG A 13 -8.66 -3.49 -11.26
C ARG A 13 -9.96 -4.03 -11.84
N ALA A 14 -9.97 -5.26 -12.35
CA ALA A 14 -11.14 -5.97 -12.86
C ALA A 14 -11.98 -6.60 -11.74
N GLY A 15 -11.53 -6.51 -10.49
CA GLY A 15 -12.24 -7.10 -9.37
C GLY A 15 -11.90 -8.57 -9.11
N LEU A 16 -10.91 -9.14 -9.82
CA LEU A 16 -10.56 -10.53 -9.62
C LEU A 16 -9.62 -10.68 -8.43
N PRO A 17 -9.74 -11.76 -7.65
CA PRO A 17 -8.80 -12.07 -6.60
C PRO A 17 -7.38 -12.11 -7.16
N GLN A 18 -6.51 -11.32 -6.55
CA GLN A 18 -5.08 -11.31 -6.85
C GLN A 18 -4.33 -11.58 -5.56
N ASP A 19 -3.17 -12.20 -5.66
CA ASP A 19 -2.30 -12.43 -4.52
C ASP A 19 -0.91 -11.87 -4.77
N PHE A 20 -0.84 -10.55 -4.94
CA PHE A 20 0.43 -9.89 -5.21
C PHE A 20 0.97 -9.24 -3.94
N SER A 21 2.20 -9.58 -3.58
CA SER A 21 2.89 -8.99 -2.43
C SER A 21 4.10 -8.18 -2.89
N GLY A 22 4.30 -7.02 -2.28
CA GLY A 22 5.40 -6.12 -2.63
C GLY A 22 5.89 -5.29 -1.45
N ALA A 23 7.02 -4.63 -1.62
CA ALA A 23 7.54 -3.67 -0.66
C ALA A 23 7.95 -2.39 -1.37
N ARG A 24 7.55 -1.24 -0.84
CA ARG A 24 7.90 0.08 -1.38
C ARG A 24 8.32 1.02 -0.26
N ARG A 25 9.27 1.91 -0.54
CA ARG A 25 9.68 2.96 0.38
C ARG A 25 8.76 4.17 0.24
N PHE A 26 8.32 4.69 1.37
CA PHE A 26 7.49 5.89 1.45
C PHE A 26 8.19 6.93 2.32
N ALA A 27 8.12 8.19 1.89
CA ALA A 27 8.60 9.31 2.70
C ALA A 27 7.54 9.65 3.75
N THR A 28 7.90 9.54 5.02
CA THR A 28 7.06 9.98 6.14
C THR A 28 7.33 11.45 6.47
N SER A 29 6.26 12.17 6.73
CA SER A 29 6.26 13.49 7.36
C SER A 29 5.63 13.37 8.76
N GLU A 30 6.09 14.18 9.71
CA GLU A 30 5.54 14.18 11.07
C GLU A 30 4.02 14.43 11.05
N GLY A 31 3.27 13.60 11.79
CA GLY A 31 1.81 13.68 11.89
C GLY A 31 1.01 12.90 10.84
N GLN A 32 1.66 12.22 9.89
CA GLN A 32 0.97 11.48 8.83
C GLN A 32 0.97 9.96 9.06
N ALA A 33 -0.20 9.33 9.05
CA ALA A 33 -0.33 7.87 9.12
C ALA A 33 0.20 7.24 7.82
N ILE A 34 1.38 6.62 7.89
CA ILE A 34 2.05 6.05 6.72
C ILE A 34 1.23 4.96 6.05
N GLU A 35 0.47 4.18 6.81
CA GLU A 35 -0.38 3.11 6.28
C GLU A 35 -1.48 3.67 5.37
N ASP A 36 -2.12 4.77 5.77
CA ASP A 36 -3.15 5.44 4.97
C ASP A 36 -2.55 6.07 3.70
N LEU A 37 -1.39 6.72 3.82
CA LEU A 37 -0.65 7.25 2.67
C LEU A 37 -0.28 6.14 1.68
N ALA A 38 0.33 5.07 2.18
CA ALA A 38 0.75 3.94 1.37
C ALA A 38 -0.45 3.30 0.67
N ARG A 39 -1.55 3.08 1.39
CA ARG A 39 -2.79 2.53 0.85
C ARG A 39 -3.34 3.39 -0.29
N LYS A 40 -3.45 4.70 -0.10
CA LYS A 40 -3.95 5.64 -1.13
C LYS A 40 -3.05 5.69 -2.36
N GLN A 41 -1.73 5.75 -2.15
CA GLN A 41 -0.78 5.80 -3.26
C GLN A 41 -0.79 4.49 -4.06
N LEU A 42 -0.73 3.34 -3.38
CA LEU A 42 -0.77 2.02 -4.03
C LEU A 42 -2.10 1.79 -4.76
N ALA A 43 -3.22 2.18 -4.17
CA ALA A 43 -4.53 2.12 -4.82
C ALA A 43 -4.56 2.92 -6.13
N ALA A 44 -3.99 4.13 -6.12
CA ALA A 44 -3.90 4.97 -7.30
C ALA A 44 -2.95 4.39 -8.37
N ASP A 45 -1.74 3.96 -7.97
CA ASP A 45 -0.74 3.36 -8.87
C ASP A 45 -1.26 2.10 -9.58
N TRP A 46 -1.95 1.24 -8.84
CA TRP A 46 -2.49 -0.03 -9.35
C TRP A 46 -3.89 0.12 -9.96
N GLN A 47 -4.50 1.30 -9.87
CA GLN A 47 -5.87 1.57 -10.31
C GLN A 47 -6.91 0.62 -9.67
N ILE A 48 -6.78 0.39 -8.36
CA ILE A 48 -7.64 -0.50 -7.57
C ILE A 48 -8.25 0.26 -6.38
N PRO A 49 -9.32 -0.24 -5.75
CA PRO A 49 -9.83 0.36 -4.53
C PRO A 49 -8.83 0.23 -3.37
N ALA A 50 -8.79 1.21 -2.48
CA ALA A 50 -7.95 1.19 -1.28
C ALA A 50 -8.22 -0.03 -0.36
N SER A 51 -9.43 -0.58 -0.39
CA SER A 51 -9.79 -1.80 0.34
C SER A 51 -9.10 -3.06 -0.19
N ALA A 52 -8.60 -3.04 -1.44
CA ALA A 52 -7.83 -4.14 -2.03
C ALA A 52 -6.34 -4.07 -1.68
N VAL A 53 -5.91 -3.03 -0.96
CA VAL A 53 -4.52 -2.86 -0.51
C VAL A 53 -4.44 -3.13 0.99
N GLU A 54 -3.80 -4.24 1.34
CA GLU A 54 -3.49 -4.62 2.71
C GLU A 54 -2.06 -4.23 3.06
N ILE A 55 -1.86 -3.54 4.18
CA ILE A 55 -0.52 -3.20 4.68
C ILE A 55 -0.13 -4.28 5.68
N CYS A 56 0.91 -5.05 5.38
CA CYS A 56 1.32 -6.18 6.21
C CYS A 56 2.37 -5.78 7.25
N ARG A 57 3.30 -4.89 6.89
CA ARG A 57 4.40 -4.49 7.77
C ARG A 57 4.98 -3.14 7.38
N VAL A 58 5.35 -2.34 8.37
CA VAL A 58 6.12 -1.10 8.19
C VAL A 58 7.47 -1.24 8.90
N GLU A 59 8.57 -0.97 8.21
CA GLU A 59 9.93 -0.96 8.74
C GLU A 59 10.46 0.49 8.74
N HIS A 60 10.96 0.95 9.88
CA HIS A 60 11.43 2.32 10.12
C HIS A 60 12.97 2.43 10.06
#